data_AF-A0A8S3F1A6-F1
#
_entry.id   AF-A0A8S3F1A6-F1
#
_cell.length_a   1.000
_cell.length_b   1.000
_cell.length_c   1.000
_cell.angle_alpha   90.00
_cell.angle_beta   90.00
_cell.angle_gamma   90.00
#
_symmetry.space_group_name_H-M   'P 1'
#
loop_
_entity.id
_entity.type
_entity.pdbx_description
1 polymer ?
#
loop_
_entity_poly.entity_id
_entity_poly.type
_entity_poly.pdbx_seq_one_letter_code
_entity_poly.pdbx_strand_id
1 'polypeptide(L)'
;MSSSNLTPDRVLIVDKRLAPANVEQFHFVQLTHPRTKQEQSYAVDHQSKTVFELVRSARSHSSWFINDQHVLPDGSLYIVTPINLIFLLLPTLWSHARKSFLSLKTIMTDS
;
A
#
# COMPACT_ATOMS: atom_id res chain seq x y z
N MET A 1 26.89 -14.16 13.92
CA MET A 1 25.83 -14.34 12.90
C MET A 1 24.66 -13.47 13.32
N SER A 2 24.60 -12.23 12.82
CA SER A 2 23.51 -11.30 13.12
C SER A 2 22.60 -11.27 11.91
N SER A 3 21.45 -11.94 12.01
CA SER A 3 20.37 -11.87 11.03
C SER A 3 19.68 -10.52 11.16
N SER A 4 20.27 -9.49 10.53
CA SER A 4 19.53 -8.27 10.22
C SER A 4 18.33 -8.68 9.36
N ASN A 5 17.12 -8.36 9.82
CA ASN A 5 15.89 -8.52 9.05
C ASN A 5 15.99 -7.65 7.77
N LEU A 6 16.62 -8.17 6.72
CA LEU A 6 16.61 -7.54 5.41
C LEU A 6 15.18 -7.65 4.89
N THR A 7 14.48 -6.53 4.82
CA THR A 7 13.30 -6.44 3.97
C THR A 7 13.71 -6.76 2.54
N PRO A 8 13.07 -7.72 1.86
CA PRO A 8 13.44 -8.09 0.50
C PRO A 8 13.25 -6.90 -0.43
N ASP A 9 14.18 -6.67 -1.37
CA ASP A 9 14.01 -5.63 -2.37
C ASP A 9 12.76 -5.91 -3.20
N ARG A 10 12.12 -4.84 -3.66
CA ARG A 10 10.90 -4.89 -4.45
C ARG A 10 11.03 -4.04 -5.69
N VAL A 11 10.42 -4.50 -6.77
CA VAL A 11 10.30 -3.73 -8.02
C VAL A 11 8.99 -2.98 -8.00
N LEU A 12 9.05 -1.65 -8.13
CA LEU A 12 7.87 -0.79 -8.17
C LEU A 12 7.81 -0.01 -9.49
N ILE A 13 6.61 0.12 -10.04
CA ILE A 13 6.29 1.12 -11.07
C ILE A 13 5.60 2.28 -10.37
N VAL A 14 6.20 3.45 -10.47
CA VAL A 14 5.73 4.70 -9.86
C VAL A 14 5.60 5.75 -10.96
N ASP A 15 4.54 6.54 -10.92
CA ASP A 15 4.43 7.73 -11.77
C ASP A 15 5.62 8.65 -11.50
N LYS A 16 6.35 9.05 -12.54
CA LYS A 16 7.55 9.89 -12.40
C LYS A 16 7.28 11.22 -11.69
N ARG A 17 6.05 11.74 -11.73
CA ARG A 17 5.64 12.96 -11.01
C ARG A 17 5.50 12.73 -9.51
N LEU A 18 5.28 11.48 -9.12
CA LEU A 18 5.17 11.01 -7.74
C LEU A 18 6.48 10.39 -7.24
N ALA A 19 7.44 10.13 -8.15
CA ALA A 19 8.77 9.71 -7.77
C ALA A 19 9.34 10.79 -6.84
N PRO A 20 9.53 10.47 -5.56
CA PRO A 20 9.90 11.48 -4.60
C PRO A 20 11.34 11.88 -4.92
N ALA A 21 11.68 13.13 -4.63
CA ALA A 21 13.08 13.50 -4.53
C ALA A 21 13.77 12.73 -3.38
N ASN A 22 13.00 12.21 -2.41
CA ASN A 22 13.48 11.45 -1.26
C ASN A 22 12.52 10.33 -0.84
N VAL A 23 12.97 9.06 -0.91
CA VAL A 23 12.17 7.86 -0.61
C VAL A 23 11.69 7.80 0.85
N GLU A 24 12.39 8.47 1.78
CA GLU A 24 12.02 8.56 3.20
C GLU A 24 10.68 9.28 3.47
N GLN A 25 10.10 9.91 2.44
CA GLN A 25 8.82 10.61 2.52
C GLN A 25 7.61 9.65 2.67
N PHE A 26 7.74 8.40 2.23
CA PHE A 26 6.64 7.45 2.20
C PHE A 26 6.60 6.56 3.44
N HIS A 27 5.43 6.48 4.06
CA HIS A 27 5.14 5.56 5.14
C HIS A 27 4.27 4.42 4.63
N PHE A 28 4.80 3.20 4.67
CA PHE A 28 4.06 2.01 4.27
C PHE A 28 3.19 1.51 5.41
N VAL A 29 1.92 1.27 5.14
CA VAL A 29 0.93 0.77 6.10
C VAL A 29 0.15 -0.40 5.51
N GLN A 30 -0.27 -1.33 6.36
CA GLN A 30 -1.23 -2.36 5.97
C GLN A 30 -2.62 -1.91 6.39
N LEU A 31 -3.57 -1.92 5.46
CA LEU A 31 -4.97 -1.62 5.73
C LEU A 31 -5.86 -2.68 5.08
N THR A 32 -7.07 -2.83 5.59
CA THR A 32 -8.07 -3.72 5.00
C THR A 32 -8.53 -3.19 3.64
N HIS A 33 -8.39 -4.00 2.60
CA HIS A 33 -8.88 -3.68 1.26
C HIS A 33 -10.40 -3.50 1.28
N PRO A 34 -10.94 -2.38 0.77
CA PRO A 34 -12.33 -1.99 1.01
C PRO A 34 -13.35 -2.97 0.42
N ARG A 35 -13.05 -3.54 -0.76
CA ARG A 35 -13.85 -4.57 -1.44
C ARG A 35 -13.63 -6.00 -0.93
N THR A 36 -12.39 -6.50 -0.93
CA THR A 36 -12.09 -7.92 -0.64
C THR A 36 -11.96 -8.24 0.84
N LYS A 37 -11.83 -7.23 1.71
CA LYS A 37 -11.58 -7.37 3.16
C LYS A 37 -10.27 -8.06 3.53
N GLN A 38 -9.39 -8.29 2.56
CA GLN A 38 -8.06 -8.83 2.79
C GLN A 38 -7.09 -7.71 3.15
N GLU A 39 -6.02 -8.05 3.85
CA GLU A 39 -4.93 -7.11 4.13
C GLU A 39 -4.25 -6.69 2.82
N GLN A 40 -4.00 -5.39 2.67
CA GLN A 40 -3.42 -4.80 1.48
C GLN A 40 -2.45 -3.69 1.89
N SER A 41 -1.34 -3.58 1.17
CA SER A 41 -0.32 -2.57 1.42
C SER A 41 -0.66 -1.24 0.76
N TYR A 42 -0.44 -0.16 1.48
CA TYR A 42 -0.59 1.22 1.02
C TYR A 42 0.67 2.01 1.37
N ALA A 43 0.96 3.06 0.60
CA ALA A 43 1.97 4.06 0.92
C ALA A 43 1.29 5.40 1.19
N VAL A 44 1.67 6.05 2.27
CA VAL A 44 1.18 7.36 2.67
C VAL A 44 2.28 8.37 2.45
N ASP A 45 1.99 9.40 1.66
CA ASP A 45 2.83 10.59 1.56
C ASP A 45 2.29 11.68 2.49
N HIS A 46 3.02 11.95 3.56
CA HIS A 46 2.63 12.95 4.55
C HIS A 46 2.72 14.40 4.04
N GLN A 47 3.55 14.67 3.03
CA GLN A 47 3.69 16.03 2.48
C GLN A 47 2.53 16.36 1.54
N SER A 48 2.25 15.49 0.57
CA SER A 48 1.14 15.71 -0.37
C SER A 48 -0.22 15.31 0.20
N LYS A 49 -0.24 14.60 1.34
CA LYS A 49 -1.44 13.98 1.93
C LYS A 49 -2.14 13.00 0.99
N THR A 50 -1.37 12.41 0.08
CA THR A 50 -1.88 11.41 -0.87
C THR A 50 -1.61 10.02 -0.34
N VAL A 51 -2.57 9.12 -0.55
CA VAL A 51 -2.41 7.69 -0.26
C VAL A 51 -2.38 6.94 -1.57
N PHE A 52 -1.45 5.98 -1.63
CA PHE A 52 -1.23 5.13 -2.79
C PHE A 52 -1.52 3.69 -2.43
N GLU A 53 -2.22 3.00 -3.31
CA GLU A 53 -2.40 1.56 -3.25
C GLU A 53 -1.22 0.87 -3.93
N LEU A 54 -0.70 -0.20 -3.31
CA LEU A 54 0.37 -1.04 -3.89
C LEU A 54 -0.21 -2.30 -4.50
N VAL A 55 -0.58 -2.26 -5.77
CA VAL A 55 -1.16 -3.42 -6.46
C VAL A 55 -0.05 -4.38 -6.88
N ARG A 56 -0.04 -5.59 -6.30
CA ARG A 56 0.90 -6.65 -6.68
C ARG A 56 0.42 -7.36 -7.94
N SER A 57 1.26 -7.38 -8.97
CA SER A 57 1.17 -8.27 -10.11
C SER A 57 2.29 -9.30 -10.02
N ALA A 58 1.94 -10.57 -9.97
CA ALA A 58 2.92 -11.66 -9.97
C ALA A 58 2.43 -12.75 -10.91
N ARG A 59 3.34 -13.31 -11.72
CA ARG A 59 3.08 -14.47 -12.56
C ARG A 59 3.77 -15.70 -11.95
N SER A 60 3.19 -16.88 -12.18
CA SER A 60 3.82 -18.12 -11.76
C SER A 60 5.17 -18.30 -12.47
N HIS A 61 6.19 -18.73 -11.72
CA HIS A 61 7.54 -19.01 -12.22
C HIS A 61 8.20 -17.79 -12.92
N SER A 62 8.28 -16.66 -12.21
CA SER A 62 8.97 -15.46 -12.71
C SER A 62 9.99 -14.96 -11.70
N SER A 63 11.03 -14.30 -12.17
CA SER A 63 12.08 -13.66 -11.37
C SER A 63 12.56 -12.39 -12.06
N TRP A 64 13.13 -11.47 -11.28
CA TRP A 64 13.83 -10.31 -11.81
C TRP A 64 15.33 -10.50 -11.71
N PHE A 65 16.04 -10.12 -12.76
CA PHE A 65 17.48 -9.90 -12.72
C PHE A 65 17.70 -8.41 -12.52
N ILE A 66 18.09 -8.03 -11.31
CA ILE A 66 18.36 -6.64 -10.91
C ILE A 66 19.86 -6.42 -11.01
N ASN A 67 20.27 -5.74 -12.08
CA ASN A 67 21.68 -5.64 -12.47
C ASN A 67 22.30 -7.04 -12.70
N ASP A 68 23.59 -7.11 -13.03
CA ASP A 68 24.26 -8.36 -13.40
C ASP A 68 24.51 -9.31 -12.22
N GLN A 69 24.15 -8.92 -10.99
CA GLN A 69 24.63 -9.55 -9.75
C GLN A 69 23.50 -9.96 -8.78
N HIS A 70 22.28 -9.47 -8.94
CA HIS A 70 21.20 -9.70 -7.98
C HIS A 70 19.96 -10.27 -8.66
N VAL A 71 19.40 -11.33 -8.09
CA VAL A 71 18.19 -11.97 -8.59
C VAL A 71 17.11 -11.89 -7.53
N LEU A 72 15.96 -11.31 -7.89
CA LEU A 72 14.76 -11.36 -7.07
C LEU A 72 13.89 -12.54 -7.51
N PRO A 73 13.76 -13.58 -6.68
CA PRO A 73 13.15 -14.84 -7.07
C PRO A 73 11.62 -14.78 -7.15
N ASP A 74 10.97 -13.76 -6.59
CA ASP A 74 9.52 -13.69 -6.47
C ASP A 74 8.82 -13.18 -7.74
N GLY A 75 9.58 -12.61 -8.68
CA GLY A 75 9.10 -12.05 -9.95
C GLY A 75 7.98 -11.02 -9.80
N SER A 76 7.78 -10.49 -8.59
CA SER A 76 6.63 -9.66 -8.29
C SER A 76 6.88 -8.23 -8.73
N LEU A 77 5.84 -7.61 -9.28
CA LEU A 77 5.84 -6.22 -9.71
C LEU A 77 4.77 -5.48 -8.93
N TYR A 78 5.13 -4.39 -8.28
CA TYR A 78 4.18 -3.55 -7.57
C TYR A 78 3.87 -2.31 -8.39
N ILE A 79 2.59 -2.05 -8.65
CA ILE A 79 2.13 -0.84 -9.32
C ILE A 79 1.60 0.10 -8.24
N VAL A 80 2.16 1.31 -8.19
CA VAL A 80 1.78 2.33 -7.21
C VAL A 80 0.79 3.29 -7.85
N THR A 81 -0.44 3.31 -7.36
CA THR A 81 -1.52 4.15 -7.89
C THR A 81 -2.16 4.98 -6.78
N PRO A 82 -2.48 6.27 -7.02
CA PRO A 82 -3.22 7.05 -6.03
C PRO A 82 -4.62 6.45 -5.84
N ILE A 83 -5.04 6.31 -4.58
CA ILE A 83 -6.38 5.87 -4.22
C ILE A 83 -7.19 7.03 -3.64
N ASN A 84 -8.47 7.12 -3.97
CA ASN A 84 -9.37 8.04 -3.30
C ASN A 84 -9.75 7.48 -1.91
N LEU A 85 -9.40 8.21 -0.86
CA LEU A 85 -9.63 7.83 0.54
C LEU A 85 -11.08 7.50 0.88
N ILE A 86 -12.05 8.05 0.13
CA ILE A 86 -13.46 7.70 0.34
C ILE A 86 -13.70 6.19 0.20
N PHE A 87 -12.97 5.51 -0.69
CA PHE A 87 -13.11 4.08 -0.89
C PHE A 87 -12.66 3.27 0.33
N LEU A 88 -11.63 3.72 1.05
CA LEU A 88 -11.18 3.07 2.28
C LEU A 88 -12.20 3.23 3.41
N LEU A 89 -12.86 4.39 3.50
CA LEU A 89 -13.84 4.70 4.55
C LEU A 89 -15.23 4.14 4.28
N LEU A 90 -15.60 3.99 3.00
CA LEU A 90 -16.93 3.60 2.56
C LEU A 90 -17.48 2.37 3.29
N PRO A 91 -16.72 1.28 3.49
CA PRO A 91 -17.28 0.13 4.17
C PRO A 91 -17.59 0.37 5.64
N THR A 92 -16.76 1.12 6.34
CA THR A 92 -16.99 1.45 7.75
C THR A 92 -18.16 2.42 7.90
N LEU A 93 -18.25 3.42 7.01
CA LEU A 93 -19.38 4.35 6.95
C LEU A 93 -20.69 3.60 6.66
N TRP A 94 -20.67 2.68 5.71
CA TRP A 94 -21.84 1.87 5.36
C TRP A 94 -22.34 1.00 6.52
N SER A 95 -21.43 0.47 7.33
CA SER A 95 -21.78 -0.35 8.49
C SER A 95 -22.34 0.48 9.66
N HIS A 96 -21.77 1.65 9.94
CA HIS A 96 -22.06 2.40 11.18
C HIS A 96 -22.95 3.64 10.99
N ALA A 97 -22.81 4.37 9.89
CA ALA A 97 -23.47 5.67 9.69
C ALA A 97 -24.90 5.58 9.11
N ARG A 98 -25.54 4.41 9.18
CA ARG A 98 -26.90 4.20 8.68
C ARG A 98 -28.00 4.50 9.69
N LYS A 99 -27.70 4.36 10.99
CA LYS A 99 -28.73 4.39 12.05
C LYS A 99 -28.64 5.64 12.91
N SER A 100 -27.47 6.27 13.01
CA SER A 100 -27.24 7.44 13.85
C SER A 100 -26.11 8.30 13.28
N PHE A 101 -26.12 9.57 13.67
CA PHE A 101 -24.99 10.47 13.43
C PHE A 101 -23.86 10.09 14.40
N LEU A 102 -22.70 9.73 13.85
CA LEU A 102 -21.52 9.35 14.61
C LEU A 102 -20.35 10.25 14.22
N SER A 103 -19.47 10.52 15.18
CA SER A 103 -18.22 11.24 14.91
C SER A 103 -17.25 10.33 14.15
N LEU A 104 -16.41 10.91 13.28
CA LEU A 104 -15.40 10.13 12.55
C LEU A 104 -14.46 9.37 13.49
N LYS A 105 -14.10 9.98 14.63
CA LYS A 105 -13.25 9.34 15.65
C LYS A 105 -13.88 8.04 16.13
N THR A 106 -15.17 8.06 16.48
CA THR A 106 -15.92 6.87 16.92
C THR A 106 -15.93 5.78 15.86
N ILE A 107 -16.19 6.16 14.60
CA ILE A 107 -16.27 5.22 13.47
C ILE A 107 -14.90 4.54 13.23
N MET A 108 -13.79 5.26 13.41
CA MET A 108 -12.44 4.74 13.15
C MET A 108 -11.87 3.90 14.30
N THR A 109 -12.37 4.01 15.54
CA THR A 109 -11.91 3.19 16.68
C THR A 109 -12.57 1.81 16.77
N ASP A 110 -13.73 1.61 16.16
CA ASP A 110 -14.49 0.34 16.17
C ASP A 110 -14.21 -0.57 14.93
N SER A 111 -13.18 -0.23 14.12
CA SER A 111 -12.83 -0.94 12.87
C SER A 111 -11.76 -2.00 13.05
#